data_AF-A0A928NZV7-F1
#
_entry.id   AF-A0A928NZV7-F1
#
_cell.length_a   1.000
_cell.length_b   1.000
_cell.length_c   1.000
_cell.angle_alpha   90.00
_cell.angle_beta   90.00
_cell.angle_gamma   90.00
#
_symmetry.space_group_name_H-M   'P 1'
#
loop_
_entity.id
_entity.type
_entity.pdbx_description
1 polymer ?
#
loop_
_entity_poly.entity_id
_entity_poly.type
_entity_poly.pdbx_seq_one_letter_code
_entity_poly.pdbx_strand_id
1 'polypeptide(L)'
;MFVYTMRAGTIKFFAVVGVALALLVTLIVLVPTYDGDFSAMEEVSYQYGKIKSNDDVESFLSQFGWKVEDEPLEEVKVTIPDEFDKVFTAYNEIQRRQGLNLSKYKRKEVTRYTYTVTNYEGYDGKVYANVLVYRNRVVGGDICSADTTGFIHGFEKE
;
A
#
# COMPACT_ATOMS: atom_id res chain seq x y z
N MET A 1 -17.72 14.75 -61.73
CA MET A 1 -16.30 14.36 -61.67
C MET A 1 -15.53 15.52 -61.06
N PHE A 2 -15.12 15.43 -59.79
CA PHE A 2 -14.38 16.50 -59.11
C PHE A 2 -12.88 16.20 -59.20
N VAL A 3 -12.17 17.02 -59.97
CA VAL A 3 -10.71 16.94 -60.08
C VAL A 3 -10.11 17.79 -58.96
N TYR A 4 -9.54 17.13 -57.96
CA TYR A 4 -8.78 17.80 -56.91
C TYR A 4 -7.40 18.20 -57.47
N THR A 5 -7.20 19.48 -57.74
CA THR A 5 -5.91 20.02 -58.16
C THR A 5 -5.04 20.27 -56.93
N MET A 6 -4.28 19.26 -56.51
CA MET A 6 -3.31 19.42 -55.42
C MET A 6 -2.09 20.20 -55.90
N ARG A 7 -1.85 21.36 -55.29
CA ARG A 7 -0.72 22.26 -55.55
C ARG A 7 0.58 21.59 -55.06
N ALA A 8 1.62 21.55 -55.90
CA ALA A 8 2.85 20.78 -55.66
C ALA A 8 3.57 21.02 -54.31
N GLY A 9 3.29 22.13 -53.61
CA GLY A 9 3.82 22.42 -52.27
C GLY A 9 3.23 21.54 -51.14
N THR A 10 1.96 21.14 -51.24
CA THR A 10 1.33 20.29 -50.20
C THR A 10 1.79 18.84 -50.31
N ILE A 11 2.05 18.35 -51.52
CA ILE A 11 2.55 17.00 -51.78
C ILE A 11 3.91 16.77 -51.12
N LYS A 12 4.81 17.76 -51.18
CA LYS A 12 6.12 17.71 -50.51
C LYS A 12 6.00 17.66 -48.99
N PHE A 13 5.03 18.39 -48.43
CA PHE A 13 4.77 18.36 -46.98
C PHE A 13 4.23 17.01 -46.53
N PHE A 14 3.25 16.44 -47.23
CA PHE A 14 2.70 15.10 -46.92
C PHE A 14 3.74 13.99 -47.12
N ALA A 15 4.63 14.10 -48.11
CA ALA A 15 5.72 13.15 -48.31
C ALA A 15 6.72 13.17 -47.15
N VAL A 16 7.12 14.35 -46.67
CA VAL A 16 8.04 14.48 -45.52
C VAL A 16 7.41 13.97 -44.22
N VAL A 17 6.12 14.27 -43.99
CA VAL A 17 5.38 13.76 -42.82
C VAL A 17 5.23 12.22 -42.88
N GLY A 18 4.96 11.67 -44.07
CA GLY A 18 4.88 10.22 -44.27
C GLY A 18 6.20 9.50 -44.00
N VAL A 19 7.32 10.07 -44.45
CA VAL A 19 8.66 9.52 -44.20
C VAL A 19 9.04 9.62 -42.72
N ALA A 20 8.72 10.74 -42.05
CA ALA A 20 8.96 10.88 -40.62
C ALA A 20 8.16 9.87 -39.78
N LEU A 21 6.89 9.63 -40.13
CA LEU A 21 6.07 8.61 -39.46
C LEU A 21 6.59 7.19 -39.71
N ALA A 22 7.01 6.88 -40.95
CA ALA A 22 7.60 5.59 -41.26
C ALA A 22 8.91 5.36 -40.48
N LEU A 23 9.75 6.39 -40.35
CA LEU A 23 10.98 6.33 -39.54
C LEU A 23 10.69 6.15 -38.04
N LEU A 24 9.61 6.74 -37.54
CA LEU A 24 9.22 6.61 -36.13
C LEU A 24 8.67 5.20 -35.84
N VAL A 25 7.90 4.62 -36.77
CA VAL A 25 7.42 3.24 -36.68
C VAL A 25 8.59 2.24 -36.78
N THR A 26 9.55 2.45 -37.68
CA THR A 26 10.73 1.57 -37.76
C THR A 26 11.63 1.69 -36.53
N LEU A 27 11.72 2.87 -35.90
CA LEU A 27 12.43 3.02 -34.64
C LEU A 27 11.78 2.21 -33.52
N ILE A 28 10.44 2.22 -33.41
CA ILE A 28 9.70 1.43 -32.40
C ILE A 28 9.90 -0.08 -32.60
N VAL A 29 9.93 -0.56 -33.86
CA VAL A 29 10.12 -1.99 -34.17
C VAL A 29 11.57 -2.45 -33.94
N LEU A 30 12.54 -1.54 -34.01
CA LEU A 30 13.97 -1.84 -33.82
C LEU A 30 14.48 -1.54 -32.41
N VAL A 31 13.65 -1.06 -31.48
CA VAL A 31 13.98 -1.14 -30.06
C VAL A 31 13.83 -2.62 -29.70
N PRO A 32 14.92 -3.34 -29.38
CA PRO A 32 14.76 -4.66 -28.80
C PRO A 32 13.87 -4.44 -27.59
N THR A 33 12.69 -5.06 -27.58
CA THR A 33 11.91 -5.18 -26.37
C THR A 33 12.88 -5.75 -25.36
N TYR A 34 13.32 -4.90 -24.44
CA TYR A 34 13.95 -5.36 -23.23
C TYR A 34 12.83 -6.18 -22.60
N ASP A 35 12.86 -7.50 -22.84
CA ASP A 35 12.44 -8.49 -21.87
C ASP A 35 13.40 -8.33 -20.68
N GLY A 36 13.33 -7.15 -20.05
CA GLY A 36 13.57 -7.05 -18.65
C GLY A 36 12.57 -8.01 -18.09
N ASP A 37 13.10 -9.14 -17.63
CA ASP A 37 12.51 -10.01 -16.64
C ASP A 37 12.26 -9.16 -15.39
N PHE A 38 11.34 -8.20 -15.51
CA PHE A 38 10.53 -7.73 -14.43
C PHE A 38 9.65 -8.93 -14.15
N SER A 39 10.23 -9.89 -13.42
CA SER A 39 9.46 -10.75 -12.53
C SER A 39 8.37 -9.87 -12.01
N ALA A 40 7.13 -10.18 -12.41
CA ALA A 40 5.96 -9.54 -11.86
C ALA A 40 6.10 -9.71 -10.36
N MET A 41 6.61 -8.68 -9.67
CA MET A 41 6.26 -8.48 -8.28
C MET A 41 4.75 -8.46 -8.35
N GLU A 42 4.12 -9.53 -7.87
CA GLU A 42 2.71 -9.45 -7.55
C GLU A 42 2.55 -8.16 -6.77
N GLU A 43 1.84 -7.17 -7.34
CA GLU A 43 1.39 -6.05 -6.54
C GLU A 43 0.45 -6.66 -5.51
N VAL A 44 1.00 -7.04 -4.35
CA VAL A 44 0.22 -7.51 -3.22
C VAL A 44 -0.60 -6.31 -2.76
N SER A 45 -1.80 -6.18 -3.32
CA SER A 45 -2.71 -5.09 -3.01
C SER A 45 -3.45 -5.41 -1.70
N TYR A 46 -2.88 -4.96 -0.58
CA TYR A 46 -3.52 -5.13 0.72
C TYR A 46 -4.85 -4.36 0.79
N GLN A 47 -5.92 -5.05 1.20
CA GLN A 47 -7.23 -4.43 1.42
C GLN A 47 -7.28 -3.82 2.81
N TYR A 48 -7.12 -2.50 2.91
CA TYR A 48 -7.24 -1.76 4.19
C TYR A 48 -8.68 -1.36 4.55
N GLY A 49 -9.69 -1.78 3.79
CA GLY A 49 -11.08 -1.35 3.96
C GLY A 49 -12.04 -2.49 4.27
N LYS A 50 -13.30 -2.12 4.58
CA LYS A 50 -14.42 -3.04 4.88
C LYS A 50 -14.30 -3.79 6.21
N ILE A 51 -13.55 -3.26 7.16
CA ILE A 51 -13.41 -3.86 8.51
C ILE A 51 -14.64 -3.51 9.36
N LYS A 52 -15.55 -4.46 9.56
CA LYS A 52 -16.80 -4.26 10.31
C LYS A 52 -16.91 -5.16 11.55
N SER A 53 -16.23 -6.31 11.54
CA SER A 53 -16.18 -7.26 12.65
C SER A 53 -14.75 -7.63 12.99
N ASN A 54 -14.60 -8.36 14.10
CA ASN A 54 -13.34 -8.95 14.54
C ASN A 54 -12.78 -9.93 13.48
N ASP A 55 -13.64 -10.75 12.88
CA ASP A 55 -13.28 -11.67 11.80
C ASP A 55 -12.68 -10.94 10.58
N ASP A 56 -13.15 -9.71 10.30
CA ASP A 56 -12.58 -8.89 9.23
C ASP A 56 -11.17 -8.41 9.58
N VAL A 57 -10.88 -8.16 10.87
CA VAL A 57 -9.54 -7.78 11.34
C VAL A 57 -8.57 -8.96 11.25
N GLU A 58 -9.02 -10.15 11.64
CA GLU A 58 -8.23 -11.38 11.47
C GLU A 58 -7.93 -11.64 9.98
N SER A 59 -8.95 -11.52 9.13
CA SER A 59 -8.79 -11.63 7.68
C SER A 59 -7.81 -10.58 7.15
N PHE A 60 -7.85 -9.36 7.69
CA PHE A 60 -6.92 -8.30 7.33
C PHE A 60 -5.47 -8.67 7.66
N LEU A 61 -5.22 -9.15 8.89
CA LEU A 61 -3.89 -9.58 9.35
C LEU A 61 -3.37 -10.79 8.59
N SER A 62 -4.26 -11.70 8.20
CA SER A 62 -3.95 -12.89 7.39
C SER A 62 -3.38 -12.53 6.01
N GLN A 63 -3.71 -11.36 5.45
CA GLN A 63 -3.11 -10.88 4.19
C GLN A 63 -1.59 -10.70 4.30
N PHE A 64 -1.09 -10.44 5.51
CA PHE A 64 0.35 -10.31 5.79
C PHE A 64 0.95 -11.61 6.34
N GLY A 65 0.17 -12.70 6.36
CA GLY A 65 0.60 -14.02 6.85
C GLY A 65 0.64 -14.14 8.37
N TRP A 66 0.00 -13.23 9.11
CA TRP A 66 -0.15 -13.36 10.56
C TRP A 66 -1.32 -14.27 10.92
N LYS A 67 -1.11 -15.11 11.93
CA LYS A 67 -2.15 -15.89 12.59
C LYS A 67 -2.35 -15.32 13.98
N VAL A 68 -3.59 -15.09 14.35
CA VAL A 68 -3.96 -14.55 15.65
C VAL A 68 -4.93 -15.48 16.37
N GLU A 69 -5.10 -15.28 17.67
CA GLU A 69 -6.20 -15.90 18.41
C GLU A 69 -7.55 -15.33 17.96
N ASP A 70 -8.61 -16.17 17.98
CA ASP A 70 -9.94 -15.81 17.47
C ASP A 70 -10.56 -14.60 18.20
N GLU A 71 -10.30 -14.47 19.50
CA GLU A 71 -10.83 -13.37 20.32
C GLU A 71 -9.79 -12.24 20.46
N PRO A 72 -10.17 -10.97 20.19
CA PRO A 72 -9.29 -9.84 20.48
C PRO A 72 -9.07 -9.76 21.99
N LEU A 73 -7.82 -9.55 22.38
CA LEU A 73 -7.42 -9.34 23.76
C LEU A 73 -7.98 -8.01 24.29
N GLU A 74 -7.98 -6.97 23.45
CA GLU A 74 -8.58 -5.68 23.76
C GLU A 74 -9.27 -5.05 22.55
N GLU A 75 -10.41 -4.41 22.78
CA GLU A 75 -11.05 -3.47 21.86
C GLU A 75 -11.26 -2.14 22.57
N VAL A 76 -10.47 -1.13 22.21
CA VAL A 76 -10.48 0.18 22.91
C VAL A 76 -10.60 1.32 21.91
N LYS A 77 -11.48 2.26 22.22
CA LYS A 77 -11.60 3.52 21.49
C LYS A 77 -10.50 4.48 21.93
N VAL A 78 -9.64 4.87 21.00
CA VAL A 78 -8.53 5.79 21.24
C VAL A 78 -8.69 7.02 20.37
N THR A 79 -8.43 8.21 20.93
CA THR A 79 -8.43 9.45 20.16
C THR A 79 -7.03 9.75 19.66
N ILE A 80 -6.88 9.95 18.36
CA ILE A 80 -5.61 10.37 17.79
C ILE A 80 -5.31 11.80 18.27
N PRO A 81 -4.15 12.06 18.90
CA PRO A 81 -3.83 13.37 19.43
C PRO A 81 -3.78 14.41 18.32
N ASP A 82 -3.98 15.67 18.67
CA ASP A 82 -3.83 16.75 17.69
C ASP A 82 -2.36 17.03 17.36
N GLU A 83 -1.56 17.15 18.40
CA GLU A 83 -0.14 17.39 18.30
C GLU A 83 0.59 16.06 18.47
N PHE A 84 1.51 15.77 17.56
CA PHE A 84 2.32 14.56 17.64
C PHE A 84 3.60 14.94 18.34
N ASP A 85 3.80 14.39 19.54
CA ASP A 85 5.08 14.45 20.21
C ASP A 85 6.11 13.55 19.48
N LYS A 86 7.33 13.45 20.03
CA LYS A 86 8.39 12.64 19.41
C LYS A 86 8.00 11.16 19.29
N VAL A 87 7.27 10.63 20.28
CA VAL A 87 6.88 9.21 20.34
C VAL A 87 5.81 8.92 19.29
N PHE A 88 4.76 9.72 19.24
CA PHE A 88 3.67 9.56 18.27
C PHE A 88 4.14 9.86 16.85
N THR A 89 5.10 10.79 16.68
CA THR A 89 5.72 11.05 15.38
C THR A 89 6.47 9.82 14.88
N ALA A 90 7.33 9.21 15.70
CA ALA A 90 8.05 7.98 15.36
C ALA A 90 7.09 6.83 15.06
N TYR A 91 6.01 6.69 15.85
CA TYR A 91 4.97 5.70 15.59
C TYR A 91 4.28 5.95 14.24
N ASN A 92 3.90 7.20 13.92
CA ASN A 92 3.32 7.54 12.63
C ASN A 92 4.28 7.30 11.45
N GLU A 93 5.60 7.37 11.65
CA GLU A 93 6.56 6.99 10.61
C GLU A 93 6.50 5.50 10.27
N ILE A 94 6.32 4.62 11.26
CA ILE A 94 6.06 3.19 11.04
C ILE A 94 4.78 3.02 10.20
N GLN A 95 3.73 3.78 10.51
CA GLN A 95 2.49 3.75 9.74
C GLN A 95 2.69 4.23 8.30
N ARG A 96 3.51 5.27 8.10
CA ARG A 96 3.81 5.82 6.77
C ARG A 96 4.57 4.84 5.88
N ARG A 97 5.45 4.01 6.43
CA ARG A 97 6.13 2.95 5.66
C ARG A 97 5.14 1.93 5.11
N GLN A 98 4.05 1.68 5.83
CA GLN A 98 2.96 0.80 5.43
C GLN A 98 1.92 1.49 4.51
N GLY A 99 2.19 2.71 4.05
CA GLY A 99 1.24 3.51 3.25
C GLY A 99 0.10 4.15 4.06
N LEU A 100 0.15 4.10 5.39
CA LEU A 100 -0.85 4.67 6.30
C LEU A 100 -0.39 6.02 6.86
N ASN A 101 -1.30 6.88 7.32
CA ASN A 101 -0.91 8.19 7.87
C ASN A 101 -1.92 8.69 8.90
N LEU A 102 -1.57 8.55 10.18
CA LEU A 102 -2.39 8.95 11.32
C LEU A 102 -2.54 10.48 11.43
N SER A 103 -1.63 11.26 10.83
CA SER A 103 -1.76 12.73 10.82
C SER A 103 -3.03 13.21 10.11
N LYS A 104 -3.61 12.41 9.22
CA LYS A 104 -4.89 12.70 8.55
C LYS A 104 -6.11 12.48 9.47
N TYR A 105 -5.91 11.80 10.59
CA TYR A 105 -6.96 11.39 11.53
C TYR A 105 -6.82 12.05 12.89
N LYS A 106 -6.10 13.17 13.00
CA LYS A 106 -5.99 13.97 14.22
C LYS A 106 -7.35 14.36 14.79
N ARG A 107 -7.47 14.29 16.12
CA ARG A 107 -8.72 14.48 16.88
C ARG A 107 -9.86 13.52 16.52
N LYS A 108 -9.59 12.45 15.78
CA LYS A 108 -10.59 11.41 15.48
C LYS A 108 -10.49 10.29 16.50
N GLU A 109 -11.64 9.82 16.94
CA GLU A 109 -11.77 8.57 17.68
C GLU A 109 -11.64 7.41 16.69
N VAL A 110 -10.72 6.49 16.95
CA VAL A 110 -10.50 5.25 16.19
C VAL A 110 -10.61 4.07 17.16
N THR A 111 -11.00 2.91 16.67
CA THR A 111 -11.03 1.68 17.47
C THR A 111 -9.70 0.95 17.29
N ARG A 112 -9.02 0.64 18.39
CA ARG A 112 -7.85 -0.23 18.41
C ARG A 112 -8.28 -1.64 18.79
N TYR A 113 -8.01 -2.59 17.90
CA TYR A 113 -8.10 -4.01 18.17
C TYR A 113 -6.71 -4.56 18.46
N THR A 114 -6.56 -5.26 19.58
CA THR A 114 -5.31 -5.93 19.97
C THR A 114 -5.52 -7.43 19.93
N TYR A 115 -4.70 -8.16 19.20
CA TYR A 115 -4.76 -9.60 19.07
C TYR A 115 -3.44 -10.25 19.49
N THR A 116 -3.48 -11.46 20.07
CA THR A 116 -2.27 -12.27 20.30
C THR A 116 -1.85 -12.93 18.99
N VAL A 117 -0.59 -12.75 18.58
CA VAL A 117 0.00 -13.40 17.40
C VAL A 117 0.56 -14.76 17.80
N THR A 118 0.24 -15.81 17.04
CA THR A 118 0.60 -17.20 17.36
C THR A 118 1.70 -17.78 16.47
N ASN A 119 2.05 -17.10 15.38
CA ASN A 119 3.03 -17.58 14.39
C ASN A 119 4.22 -16.61 14.17
N TYR A 120 4.58 -15.84 15.20
CA TYR A 120 5.78 -15.02 15.15
C TYR A 120 7.02 -15.89 15.32
N GLU A 121 7.93 -15.85 14.35
CA GLU A 121 9.16 -16.64 14.38
C GLU A 121 10.32 -15.82 14.96
N GLY A 122 11.28 -16.49 15.62
CA GLY A 122 12.49 -15.83 16.13
C GLY A 122 12.32 -15.05 17.44
N TYR A 123 11.19 -15.19 18.12
CA TYR A 123 10.95 -14.57 19.43
C TYR A 123 10.10 -15.48 20.33
N ASP A 124 10.58 -15.74 21.55
CA ASP A 124 9.94 -16.67 22.50
C ASP A 124 8.89 -16.02 23.41
N GLY A 125 8.72 -14.70 23.34
CA GLY A 125 7.77 -13.94 24.16
C GLY A 125 6.38 -13.80 23.51
N LYS A 126 5.47 -13.12 24.20
CA LYS A 126 4.15 -12.79 23.64
C LYS A 126 4.27 -11.65 22.63
N VAL A 127 3.64 -11.84 21.48
CA VAL A 127 3.57 -10.84 20.42
C VAL A 127 2.11 -10.45 20.21
N TYR A 128 1.88 -9.16 20.01
CA TYR A 128 0.57 -8.57 19.78
C TYR A 128 0.51 -7.92 18.41
N ALA A 129 -0.65 -8.01 17.78
CA ALA A 129 -1.03 -7.27 16.59
C ALA A 129 -2.06 -6.21 16.96
N ASN A 130 -1.68 -4.94 16.81
CA ASN A 130 -2.57 -3.80 17.01
C ASN A 130 -3.09 -3.34 15.65
N VAL A 131 -4.41 -3.18 15.51
CA VAL A 131 -5.05 -2.66 14.30
C VAL A 131 -5.94 -1.48 14.67
N LEU A 132 -5.65 -0.31 14.11
CA LEU A 132 -6.42 0.92 14.29
C LEU A 132 -7.42 1.07 13.14
N VAL A 133 -8.71 1.06 13.46
CA VAL A 133 -9.82 1.13 12.52
C VAL A 133 -10.60 2.43 12.70
N TYR A 134 -10.79 3.17 11.61
CA TYR A 134 -11.64 4.34 11.54
C TYR A 134 -12.64 4.20 10.39
N ARG A 135 -13.94 4.26 10.70
CA ARG A 135 -15.03 4.17 9.69
C ARG A 135 -14.85 2.96 8.75
N ASN A 136 -14.66 1.78 9.34
CA ASN A 136 -14.47 0.51 8.65
C ASN A 136 -13.23 0.44 7.75
N ARG A 137 -12.20 1.23 8.06
CA ARG A 137 -10.92 1.23 7.34
C ARG A 137 -9.78 1.21 8.33
N VAL A 138 -8.78 0.38 8.07
CA VAL A 138 -7.51 0.39 8.78
C VAL A 138 -6.78 1.69 8.45
N VAL A 139 -6.41 2.43 9.49
CA VAL A 139 -5.72 3.72 9.40
C VAL A 139 -4.32 3.69 10.04
N GLY A 140 -4.00 2.61 10.75
CA GLY A 140 -2.69 2.33 11.33
C GLY A 140 -2.71 0.97 12.04
N GLY A 141 -1.54 0.57 12.51
CA GLY A 141 -1.34 -0.59 13.36
C GLY A 141 0.10 -1.10 13.30
N ASP A 142 0.37 -2.09 14.12
CA ASP A 142 1.73 -2.56 14.38
C ASP A 142 1.72 -3.99 14.91
N ILE A 143 2.87 -4.64 14.78
CA ILE A 143 3.20 -5.87 15.48
C ILE A 143 4.24 -5.51 16.53
N CYS A 144 3.95 -5.82 17.79
CA CYS A 144 4.84 -5.50 18.91
C CYS A 144 4.90 -6.62 19.94
N SER A 145 6.04 -6.73 20.62
CA SER A 145 6.19 -7.69 21.72
C SER A 145 5.67 -7.13 23.04
N ALA A 146 5.28 -8.01 23.96
CA ALA A 146 4.84 -7.64 25.31
C ALA A 146 5.96 -7.12 26.23
N ASP A 147 7.23 -7.31 25.86
CA ASP A 147 8.38 -6.96 26.70
C ASP A 147 8.74 -5.47 26.64
N THR A 148 9.33 -4.97 27.73
CA THR A 148 9.78 -3.57 27.86
C THR A 148 10.97 -3.21 26.97
N THR A 149 11.84 -4.18 26.67
CA THR A 149 12.92 -4.07 25.67
C THR A 149 12.49 -4.62 24.31
N GLY A 150 11.18 -4.62 24.08
CA GLY A 150 10.54 -5.21 22.94
C GLY A 150 10.81 -4.53 21.61
N PHE A 151 10.22 -5.08 20.56
CA PHE A 151 10.22 -4.51 19.22
C PHE A 151 8.84 -3.97 18.85
N ILE A 152 8.83 -3.10 17.85
CA ILE A 152 7.62 -2.63 17.18
C ILE A 152 7.94 -2.46 15.69
N HIS A 153 7.14 -3.07 14.82
CA HIS A 153 7.24 -2.92 13.38
C HIS A 153 5.86 -2.91 12.72
N GLY A 154 5.82 -2.72 11.40
CA GLY A 154 4.58 -2.72 10.63
C GLY A 154 3.99 -4.13 10.41
N PHE A 155 2.91 -4.22 9.65
CA PHE A 155 2.27 -5.50 9.35
C PHE A 155 3.08 -6.41 8.42
N GLU A 156 3.96 -5.89 7.57
CA GLU A 156 4.81 -6.74 6.75
C GLU A 156 5.80 -7.51 7.63
N LYS A 157 6.00 -8.80 7.32
CA LYS A 157 7.05 -9.60 7.94
C LYS A 157 8.39 -9.12 7.40
N GLU A 158 9.34 -8.86 8.30
CA GLU A 158 10.74 -8.57 7.96
C GLU A 158 11.53 -9.85 7.66
#